data_AF-M4VEP9-F1
#
_entry.id   AF-M4VEP9-F1
#
_cell.length_a   1.000
_cell.length_b   1.000
_cell.length_c   1.000
_cell.angle_alpha   90.00
_cell.angle_beta   90.00
_cell.angle_gamma   90.00
#
_symmetry.space_group_name_H-M   'P 1'
#
loop_
_entity.id
_entity.type
_entity.pdbx_description
1 polymer ?
#
loop_
_entity_poly.entity_id
_entity_poly.type
_entity_poly.pdbx_seq_one_letter_code
_entity_poly.pdbx_strand_id
1 'polypeptide(L)' 'MKKVKYGTVELSDESFDNDKALIRVSMMLPLTTIKALKKLSLTEKHSGKYQVLIRDILNEWVEKQKTVRKRA' A
#
# COMPACT_ATOMS: atom_id res chain seq x y z
N MET A 1 -19.30 -35.42 -15.52
CA MET A 1 -18.13 -34.59 -15.17
C MET A 1 -17.81 -33.65 -16.33
N LYS A 2 -17.93 -32.33 -16.14
CA LYS A 2 -17.63 -31.34 -17.21
C LYS A 2 -16.11 -31.15 -17.31
N LYS A 3 -15.54 -31.32 -18.51
CA LYS A 3 -14.09 -31.14 -18.76
C LYS A 3 -13.72 -29.66 -18.65
N VAL A 4 -12.84 -29.34 -17.71
CA VAL A 4 -12.25 -28.00 -17.56
C VAL A 4 -11.15 -27.85 -18.63
N LYS A 5 -11.25 -26.84 -19.49
CA LYS A 5 -10.19 -26.48 -20.43
C LYS A 5 -9.23 -25.53 -19.73
N TYR A 6 -7.96 -25.89 -19.66
CA TYR A 6 -6.89 -25.00 -19.23
C TYR A 6 -6.25 -24.38 -20.46
N GLY A 7 -6.20 -23.05 -20.52
CA GLY A 7 -5.38 -22.33 -21.48
C GLY A 7 -4.01 -22.09 -20.84
N THR A 8 -2.94 -22.36 -21.58
CA THR A 8 -1.59 -22.03 -21.16
C THR A 8 -1.43 -20.52 -21.25
N VAL A 9 -1.28 -19.86 -20.10
CA VAL A 9 -0.94 -18.43 -20.04
C VAL A 9 0.56 -18.35 -19.87
N GLU A 10 1.25 -17.93 -20.93
CA GLU A 10 2.69 -17.63 -20.88
C GLU A 10 2.86 -16.30 -20.13
N LEU A 11 3.21 -16.39 -18.85
CA LEU A 11 3.67 -15.23 -18.09
C LEU A 11 5.18 -15.12 -18.32
N SER A 12 5.63 -14.10 -19.06
CA SER A 12 7.05 -13.80 -19.19
C SER A 12 7.59 -13.17 -17.90
N ASP A 13 8.77 -13.61 -17.46
CA ASP A 13 9.45 -13.18 -16.22
C ASP A 13 9.77 -11.67 -16.19
N GLU A 14 9.80 -11.01 -17.36
CA GLU A 14 9.99 -9.56 -17.51
C GLU A 14 8.84 -8.72 -16.93
N SER A 15 7.73 -9.35 -16.53
CA SER A 15 6.55 -8.69 -15.95
C SER A 15 6.69 -8.40 -14.45
N PHE A 16 7.73 -8.93 -13.78
CA PHE A 16 7.96 -8.76 -12.35
C PHE A 16 9.05 -7.72 -12.08
N ASP A 17 8.73 -6.47 -12.41
CA ASP A 17 9.50 -5.29 -12.02
C ASP A 17 9.44 -5.18 -10.48
N ASN A 18 10.40 -5.77 -9.76
CA ASN A 18 10.42 -5.85 -8.28
C ASN A 18 10.30 -4.46 -7.62
N ASP A 19 10.78 -3.41 -8.28
CA ASP A 19 10.67 -2.02 -7.82
C ASP A 19 9.23 -1.46 -7.89
N LYS A 20 8.32 -2.14 -8.58
CA LYS A 20 6.89 -1.80 -8.69
C LYS A 20 5.97 -2.87 -8.12
N ALA A 21 6.48 -3.75 -7.24
CA ALA A 21 5.65 -4.73 -6.57
C ALA A 21 4.51 -4.04 -5.79
N LEU A 22 3.30 -4.11 -6.34
CA LEU A 22 2.11 -3.50 -5.75
C LEU A 22 1.63 -4.38 -4.59
N ILE A 23 2.22 -4.22 -3.41
CA ILE A 23 1.83 -4.97 -2.23
C ILE A 23 0.47 -4.45 -1.74
N ARG A 24 -0.57 -5.28 -1.86
CA ARG A 24 -1.88 -5.00 -1.25
C ARG A 24 -1.89 -5.49 0.20
N VAL A 25 -1.95 -4.56 1.13
CA VAL A 25 -2.11 -4.85 2.56
C VAL A 25 -3.57 -4.58 2.96
N SER A 26 -4.23 -5.60 3.51
CA SER A 26 -5.54 -5.45 4.15
C SER A 26 -5.34 -5.43 5.66
N MET A 27 -5.85 -4.40 6.32
CA MET A 27 -5.68 -4.18 7.75
C MET A 27 -6.99 -3.72 8.39
N MET A 28 -7.32 -4.32 9.53
CA MET A 28 -8.46 -3.91 10.34
C MET A 28 -8.02 -2.79 11.29
N LEU A 29 -8.72 -1.67 11.25
CA LEU A 29 -8.49 -0.53 12.12
C LEU A 29 -9.75 -0.22 12.94
N PRO A 30 -9.59 0.34 14.14
CA PRO A 30 -10.72 0.86 14.90
C PRO A 30 -11.53 1.89 14.10
N LEU A 31 -12.84 1.89 14.28
CA LEU A 31 -13.75 2.78 13.56
C LEU A 31 -13.43 4.26 13.80
N THR A 32 -13.00 4.60 15.02
CA THR A 32 -12.55 5.95 15.41
C THR A 32 -11.36 6.39 14.55
N THR A 33 -10.37 5.51 14.36
CA THR A 33 -9.20 5.75 13.52
C THR A 33 -9.59 5.95 12.05
N ILE A 34 -10.49 5.12 11.52
CA ILE A 34 -10.97 5.26 10.14
C ILE A 34 -11.68 6.62 9.93
N LYS A 35 -12.51 7.05 10.89
CA LYS A 35 -13.19 8.35 10.83
C LYS A 35 -12.19 9.51 10.86
N ALA A 36 -11.18 9.44 11.73
CA ALA A 36 -10.13 10.44 11.79
C ALA A 36 -9.32 10.51 10.50
N LEU A 37 -8.90 9.37 9.94
CA LEU A 37 -8.17 9.28 8.68
C LEU A 37 -8.97 9.87 7.51
N LYS A 38 -10.27 9.57 7.43
CA LYS A 38 -11.16 10.17 6.42
C LYS A 38 -11.15 11.69 6.54
N LYS A 39 -11.39 12.23 7.74
CA LYS A 39 -11.40 13.68 7.98
C LYS A 39 -10.07 14.35 7.62
N LEU A 40 -8.95 13.75 8.04
CA LEU A 40 -7.60 14.28 7.77
C LEU A 40 -7.22 14.19 6.29
N SER A 41 -7.80 13.26 5.54
CA SER A 41 -7.53 13.12 4.11
C SER A 41 -8.27 14.14 3.23
N LEU A 42 -9.18 14.94 3.79
CA LEU A 42 -9.93 16.00 3.08
C LEU A 42 -9.06 17.23 2.80
N THR A 43 -7.89 17.03 2.21
CA THR A 43 -6.98 18.08 1.76
C THR A 43 -6.65 17.86 0.28
N GLU A 44 -6.29 18.93 -0.44
CA GLU A 44 -5.92 18.82 -1.86
C GLU A 44 -4.77 17.83 -2.07
N LYS A 45 -3.76 17.87 -1.19
CA LYS A 45 -2.60 16.95 -1.19
C LYS A 45 -2.99 15.46 -1.22
N HIS A 46 -4.05 15.07 -0.52
CA HIS A 46 -4.46 13.67 -0.40
C HIS A 46 -5.72 13.35 -1.22
N SER A 47 -6.34 14.36 -1.84
CA SER A 47 -7.54 14.26 -2.68
C SER A 47 -8.70 13.49 -2.02
N GLY A 48 -8.87 13.59 -0.70
CA GLY A 48 -9.89 12.84 0.04
C GLY A 48 -9.60 11.34 0.18
N LYS A 49 -8.44 10.86 -0.27
CA LYS A 49 -8.06 9.44 -0.25
C LYS A 49 -7.19 9.15 0.97
N TYR A 50 -7.80 8.62 2.02
CA TYR A 50 -7.07 8.21 3.22
C TYR A 50 -5.97 7.16 2.96
N GLN A 51 -6.05 6.39 1.87
CA GLN A 51 -4.99 5.48 1.44
C GLN A 51 -3.67 6.21 1.13
N VAL A 52 -3.76 7.38 0.50
CA VAL A 52 -2.60 8.23 0.19
C VAL A 52 -2.01 8.79 1.49
N LEU A 53 -2.88 9.24 2.40
CA LEU A 53 -2.47 9.71 3.74
C LEU A 53 -1.77 8.60 4.54
N ILE A 54 -2.28 7.37 4.54
CA ILE A 54 -1.63 6.23 5.22
C ILE A 54 -0.23 5.99 4.64
N ARG A 55 -0.09 6.04 3.30
CA ARG A 55 1.21 5.88 2.65
C ARG A 55 2.20 6.95 3.08
N ASP A 56 1.77 8.22 3.15
CA ASP A 56 2.61 9.32 3.60
C ASP A 56 3.05 9.15 5.07
N ILE A 57 2.14 8.76 5.96
CA ILE A 57 2.44 8.49 7.38
C ILE A 57 3.48 7.38 7.51
N LEU A 58 3.31 6.28 6.77
CA LEU A 58 4.24 5.15 6.78
C LEU A 58 5.61 5.54 6.24
N ASN A 59 5.65 6.30 5.14
CA ASN A 59 6.90 6.81 4.58
C ASN A 59 7.63 7.72 5.58
N GLU A 60 6.93 8.65 6.21
CA GLU A 60 7.50 9.55 7.22
C GLU A 60 8.06 8.76 8.42
N TRP A 61 7.34 7.72 8.86
CA TRP A 61 7.81 6.84 9.92
C TRP A 61 9.07 6.08 9.52
N VAL A 62 9.11 5.49 8.32
CA VAL A 62 10.29 4.79 7.79
C VAL A 62 11.50 5.73 7.71
N GLU A 63 11.32 6.95 7.19
CA GLU A 63 12.42 7.92 7.10
C GLU A 63 12.95 8.31 8.48
N LYS A 64 12.08 8.54 9.46
CA LYS A 64 12.49 8.80 10.85
C LYS A 64 13.27 7.63 11.45
N GLN A 65 12.84 6.38 11.20
CA GLN A 65 13.55 5.20 11.68
C GLN A 65 14.95 5.03 11.04
N LYS A 66 15.11 5.38 9.75
CA LYS A 66 16.41 5.39 9.09
C LYS A 66 17.38 6.39 9.72
N THR A 67 16.90 7.57 10.10
CA THR A 67 17.74 8.59 10.74
C THR A 67 18.24 8.14 12.12
N VAL A 68 17.40 7.46 12.90
CA VAL A 68 17.76 6.93 14.22
C VAL A 68 18.87 5.86 14.11
N ARG A 69 18.83 5.01 13.08
CA ARG A 69 19.86 3.97 12.85
C ARG A 69 21.24 4.50 12.45
N LYS A 70 21.39 5.76 12.03
CA LYS A 70 22.71 6.35 11.70
C LYS A 70 23.50 6.85 12.92
N ARG A 71 22.98 6.65 14.15
CA ARG A 71 23.73 6.85 15.41
C ARG A 71 24.05 5.47 16.01
N ALA A 72 24.96 4.74 15.39
CA ALA A 72 25.63 3.58 15.95
C ALA A 72 27.02 3.49 15.33
#